data_AF-A0A1H7SLQ3-F1
#
_entry.id   AF-A0A1H7SLQ3-F1
#
_cell.length_a   1.000
_cell.length_b   1.000
_cell.length_c   1.000
_cell.angle_alpha   90.00
_cell.angle_beta   90.00
_cell.angle_gamma   90.00
#
_symmetry.space_group_name_H-M   'P 1'
#
loop_
_entity.id
_entity.type
_entity.pdbx_description
1 polymer ?
#
loop_
_entity_poly.entity_id
_entity_poly.type
_entity_poly.pdbx_seq_one_letter_code
_entity_poly.pdbx_strand_id
1 'polypeptide(L)' 'MKISLKSKKIKNGKLSLFLEFYKGHYIDKNGINKYDRDFEYLKLYPLQDPSTSDEKRKNKETYELA' A
#
# COMPACT_ATOMS: atom_id res chain seq x y z
N MET A 1 -12.33 5.23 11.79
CA MET A 1 -11.07 5.33 11.04
C MET A 1 -10.50 3.93 10.87
N LYS A 2 -10.24 3.48 9.64
CA LYS A 2 -9.63 2.17 9.35
C LYS A 2 -8.32 2.40 8.61
N ILE A 3 -7.25 1.75 9.08
CA ILE A 3 -5.93 1.78 8.45
C ILE A 3 -5.72 0.45 7.74
N SER A 4 -5.14 0.46 6.55
CA SER A 4 -4.84 -0.77 5.81
C SER A 4 -3.52 -0.63 5.07
N LEU A 5 -2.64 -1.62 5.24
CA LEU A 5 -1.45 -1.77 4.41
C LEU A 5 -1.87 -2.21 3.01
N LYS A 6 -1.44 -1.44 2.00
CA LYS A 6 -1.71 -1.68 0.59
C LYS A 6 -0.41 -1.66 -0.19
N SER A 7 -0.46 -2.18 -1.41
CA SER A 7 0.67 -2.18 -2.31
C SER A 7 0.24 -1.82 -3.73
N LYS A 8 1.14 -1.17 -4.46
CA LYS A 8 0.97 -0.84 -5.88
C LYS A 8 2.17 -1.35 -6.66
N LYS A 9 1.94 -1.98 -7.81
CA LYS A 9 3.01 -2.36 -8.73
C LYS A 9 3.71 -1.12 -9.27
N ILE A 10 5.03 -1.13 -9.21
CA ILE A 10 5.89 -0.12 -9.81
C ILE A 10 6.82 -0.75 -10.84
N LYS A 11 7.60 0.07 -11.54
CA LYS A 11 8.59 -0.43 -12.52
C LYS A 11 9.57 -1.40 -11.87
N ASN A 12 10.17 -2.27 -12.68
CA ASN A 12 11.23 -3.21 -12.27
C ASN A 12 10.76 -4.35 -11.35
N GLY A 13 9.51 -4.79 -11.47
CA GLY A 13 9.01 -5.97 -10.74
C GLY A 13 8.92 -5.78 -9.23
N LYS A 14 8.83 -4.53 -8.75
CA LYS A 14 8.68 -4.19 -7.34
C LYS A 14 7.27 -3.72 -7.02
N LEU A 15 6.92 -3.78 -5.74
CA LEU A 15 5.74 -3.16 -5.18
C LEU A 15 6.16 -1.90 -4.40
N SER A 16 5.32 -0.89 -4.31
CA SER A 16 5.46 0.20 -3.35
C SER A 16 4.42 -0.01 -2.26
N LEU A 17 4.85 -0.17 -1.01
CA LEU A 17 3.95 -0.26 0.14
C LEU A 17 3.48 1.12 0.57
N PHE A 18 2.20 1.22 0.97
CA PHE A 18 1.60 2.44 1.48
C PHE A 18 0.44 2.12 2.44
N LEU A 19 0.19 3.01 3.39
CA LEU A 19 -0.98 2.96 4.27
C LEU A 19 -2.13 3.71 3.62
N GLU A 20 -3.32 3.11 3.61
CA GLU A 20 -4.59 3.75 3.28
C GLU A 20 -5.34 4.06 4.59
N PHE A 21 -5.65 5.33 4.81
CA PHE A 21 -6.42 5.81 5.96
C PHE A 21 -7.84 6.11 5.53
N TYR A 22 -8.76 5.16 5.76
CA TYR A 22 -10.18 5.37 5.48
C TYR A 22 -10.85 6.17 6.61
N LYS A 23 -11.30 7.37 6.26
CA LYS A 23 -11.93 8.35 7.16
C LYS A 23 -13.46 8.37 7.06
N GLY A 24 -14.03 7.72 6.05
CA GLY A 24 -15.48 7.64 5.84
C GLY A 24 -15.84 8.00 4.42
N HIS A 25 -17.00 8.64 4.25
CA HIS A 25 -17.43 9.15 2.95
C HIS A 25 -18.13 10.50 3.11
N TYR A 26 -18.17 11.28 2.04
CA TYR A 26 -18.89 12.55 1.96
C TYR A 26 -19.64 12.66 0.64
N ILE A 27 -20.68 13.47 0.63
CA ILE A 27 -21.41 13.82 -0.59
C ILE A 27 -20.78 15.10 -1.13
N ASP A 28 -20.31 15.07 -2.37
CA ASP A 28 -19.77 16.26 -3.01
C ASP A 28 -20.87 17.23 -3.45
N LYS A 29 -20.48 18.42 -3.93
CA LYS A 29 -21.40 19.46 -4.40
C LYS A 29 -22.34 19.02 -5.54
N ASN A 30 -22.04 17.92 -6.23
CA ASN A 30 -22.84 17.37 -7.31
C ASN A 30 -23.75 16.22 -6.84
N GLY A 31 -23.80 15.94 -5.53
CA GLY A 31 -24.57 14.83 -4.96
C GLY A 31 -23.87 13.47 -5.06
N ILE A 32 -22.59 13.42 -5.46
CA ILE A 32 -21.86 12.16 -5.64
C ILE A 32 -21.22 11.75 -4.31
N ASN A 33 -21.51 10.52 -3.86
CA ASN A 33 -20.87 9.93 -2.69
C ASN A 33 -19.42 9.56 -3.01
N LYS A 34 -18.47 10.11 -2.25
CA LYS A 34 -17.02 9.89 -2.39
C LYS A 34 -16.43 9.37 -1.08
N TYR A 35 -15.56 8.38 -1.19
CA TYR A 35 -14.76 7.91 -0.06
C TYR A 35 -13.70 8.94 0.34
N ASP A 36 -13.63 9.25 1.62
CA ASP A 36 -12.58 10.06 2.23
C ASP A 36 -11.41 9.16 2.66
N ARG A 37 -10.28 9.31 1.96
CA ARG A 37 -9.10 8.46 2.10
C ARG A 37 -7.83 9.27 1.91
N ASP A 38 -6.91 9.08 2.85
CA ASP A 38 -5.52 9.53 2.70
C ASP A 38 -4.59 8.35 2.45
N PHE A 39 -3.43 8.65 1.88
CA PHE A 39 -2.40 7.65 1.57
C PHE A 39 -1.02 8.13 2.03
N GLU A 40 -0.28 7.25 2.70
CA GLU A 40 1.10 7.50 3.10
C GLU A 40 2.03 6.42 2.55
N TYR A 41 3.04 6.82 1.79
CA TYR A 41 4.00 5.90 1.17
C TYR A 41 5.15 5.58 2.12
N LEU A 42 5.33 4.29 2.41
CA LEU A 42 6.32 3.82 3.39
C LEU A 42 7.75 3.79 2.86
N LYS A 43 7.94 4.04 1.55
CA LYS A 43 9.24 3.88 0.84
C LYS A 43 9.85 2.47 1.00
N LEU A 44 8.99 1.47 1.19
CA LEU A 44 9.34 0.06 1.24
C LEU A 44 8.97 -0.60 -0.10
N TYR A 45 9.93 -1.34 -0.67
CA TYR A 45 9.85 -1.82 -2.05
C TYR A 45 10.11 -3.32 -2.22
N PRO A 46 9.24 -4.21 -1.69
CA PRO A 46 9.41 -5.64 -1.84
C PRO A 46 9.28 -6.05 -3.32
N LEU A 47 9.94 -7.15 -3.69
CA LEU A 47 9.80 -7.76 -5.02
C LEU A 47 8.40 -8.33 -5.18
N GLN A 48 7.81 -8.18 -6.37
CA GLN A 48 6.51 -8.76 -6.70
C GLN A 48 6.58 -10.29 -6.75
N ASP A 49 7.67 -10.82 -7.28
CA ASP A 49 7.87 -12.26 -7.47
C ASP A 49 9.30 -12.66 -7.00
N PRO A 50 9.52 -12.79 -5.67
CA PRO A 50 10.81 -13.21 -5.13
C PRO A 50 11.06 -14.70 -5.41
N SER A 51 12.12 -15.00 -6.14
CA SER A 51 12.44 -16.35 -6.62
C SER A 51 13.40 -17.09 -5.67
N THR A 52 14.43 -16.40 -5.18
CA THR A 52 15.47 -16.97 -4.34
C THR A 52 15.10 -16.93 -2.85
N SER A 53 15.72 -17.80 -2.04
CA SER A 53 15.52 -17.82 -0.58
C SER A 53 15.85 -16.47 0.06
N ASP A 54 16.91 -15.80 -0.41
CA ASP A 54 17.30 -14.47 0.08
C ASP A 54 16.30 -13.39 -0.30
N GLU A 55 15.75 -13.41 -1.52
CA GLU A 55 14.70 -12.49 -1.95
C GLU A 55 13.44 -12.67 -1.10
N LYS A 56 13.04 -13.91 -0.84
CA LYS A 56 11.88 -14.23 0.01
C LYS A 56 12.09 -13.76 1.45
N ARG A 57 13.28 -13.98 2.01
CA ARG A 57 13.65 -13.51 3.34
C ARG A 57 13.61 -11.98 3.43
N LYS A 58 14.26 -11.26 2.49
CA LYS A 58 14.25 -9.80 2.45
C LYS A 58 12.84 -9.23 2.30
N ASN A 59 11.99 -9.85 1.49
CA ASN A 59 10.59 -9.47 1.38
C ASN A 59 9.86 -9.63 2.71
N LYS A 60 10.04 -10.77 3.39
CA LYS A 60 9.44 -11.02 4.71
C LYS A 60 9.85 -9.93 5.72
N GLU A 61 11.15 -9.64 5.81
CA GLU A 61 11.69 -8.57 6.66
C GLU A 61 11.08 -7.21 6.29
N THR A 62 10.90 -6.92 5.00
CA THR A 62 10.28 -5.68 4.53
C THR A 62 8.81 -5.56 4.97
N TYR A 63 8.05 -6.66 4.96
CA TYR A 63 6.66 -6.66 5.42
C TYR A 63 6.54 -6.62 6.95
N GLU A 64 7.53 -7.12 7.70
CA GLU A 64 7.57 -7.01 9.17
C GLU A 64 7.86 -5.57 9.64
N LEU A 65 8.53 -4.77 8.81
CA LEU A 65 8.76 -3.34 9.06
C LEU A 65 7.55 -2.44 8.76
N ALA A 66 6.54 -2.96 8.06
CA ALA A 66 5.38 -2.21 7.54
C ALA A 66 4.15 -2.35 8.45
#